data_AF-A0A1W1UFM1-F1
#
_entry.id   AF-A0A1W1UFM1-F1
#
_cell.length_a   1.000
_cell.length_b   1.000
_cell.length_c   1.000
_cell.angle_alpha   90.00
_cell.angle_beta   90.00
_cell.angle_gamma   90.00
#
_symmetry.space_group_name_H-M   'P 1'
#
loop_
_entity.id
_entity.type
_entity.pdbx_description
1 polymer ?
#
loop_
_entity_poly.entity_id
_entity_poly.type
_entity_poly.pdbx_seq_one_letter_code
_entity_poly.pdbx_strand_id
1 'polypeptide(L)'
;MDLLQAVLDGIAIAAIFNGTVASFVLINPRFFFDSYPKAIQKAALEPMTKREKKINTILTIIIVGTCFVYSAISLLHSGVVGFWNLFWMGYIQWSILNAGDFLLLDCLLFQGKYKEKIVIPGTEGHKDYEFNNWMKHLAIWEHFLLVPFLLIPIISAIQALFVGFLGR
;
A
#
# COMPACT_ATOMS: atom_id res chain seq x y z
N MET A 1 -13.67 -7.05 20.47
CA MET A 1 -12.99 -7.13 19.16
C MET A 1 -13.56 -8.30 18.38
N ASP A 2 -13.86 -8.13 17.09
CA ASP A 2 -14.20 -9.23 16.18
C ASP A 2 -12.98 -9.54 15.30
N LEU A 3 -12.32 -10.66 15.57
CA LEU A 3 -11.09 -11.02 14.86
C LEU A 3 -11.35 -11.52 13.44
N LEU A 4 -12.43 -12.29 13.25
CA LEU A 4 -12.75 -12.86 11.94
C LEU A 4 -13.08 -11.74 10.96
N GLN A 5 -13.91 -10.77 11.39
CA GLN A 5 -14.23 -9.61 10.57
C GLN A 5 -12.98 -8.77 10.26
N ALA A 6 -12.10 -8.53 11.24
CA ALA A 6 -10.87 -7.79 11.01
C ALA A 6 -9.97 -8.46 9.95
N VAL A 7 -9.87 -9.79 9.96
CA VAL A 7 -9.10 -10.54 8.95
C VAL A 7 -9.77 -10.46 7.57
N LEU A 8 -11.08 -10.68 7.49
CA LEU A 8 -11.82 -10.63 6.22
C LEU A 8 -11.77 -9.24 5.58
N ASP A 9 -11.97 -8.19 6.37
CA ASP A 9 -11.83 -6.80 5.92
C ASP A 9 -10.41 -6.50 5.45
N GLY A 10 -9.40 -7.01 6.18
CA GLY A 10 -7.99 -6.91 5.79
C GLY A 10 -7.72 -7.52 4.43
N ILE A 11 -8.24 -8.73 4.18
CA ILE A 11 -8.14 -9.41 2.87
C ILE A 11 -8.85 -8.58 1.79
N ALA A 12 -10.03 -8.02 2.07
CA ALA A 12 -10.79 -7.23 1.12
C ALA A 12 -10.02 -5.96 0.71
N ILE A 13 -9.52 -5.17 1.67
CA ILE A 13 -8.75 -3.97 1.35
C ILE A 13 -7.40 -4.29 0.73
N ALA A 14 -6.77 -5.42 1.09
CA ALA A 14 -5.57 -5.91 0.42
C ALA A 14 -5.87 -6.20 -1.07
N ALA A 15 -6.97 -6.88 -1.38
CA ALA A 15 -7.35 -7.17 -2.76
C ALA A 15 -7.64 -5.88 -3.56
N ILE A 16 -8.38 -4.93 -2.97
CA ILE A 16 -8.67 -3.63 -3.57
C ILE A 16 -7.36 -2.88 -3.86
N PHE A 17 -6.50 -2.74 -2.86
CA PHE A 17 -5.24 -2.00 -2.99
C PHE A 17 -4.33 -2.63 -4.04
N ASN A 18 -3.97 -3.90 -3.84
CA ASN A 18 -3.01 -4.61 -4.68
C ASN A 18 -3.50 -4.74 -6.12
N GLY A 19 -4.76 -5.12 -6.32
CA GLY A 19 -5.34 -5.22 -7.66
C GLY A 19 -5.35 -3.89 -8.40
N THR A 20 -5.67 -2.80 -7.71
CA THR A 20 -5.72 -1.46 -8.32
C THR A 20 -4.31 -0.95 -8.66
N VAL A 21 -3.36 -1.03 -7.72
CA VAL A 21 -1.98 -0.58 -7.95
C VAL A 21 -1.34 -1.40 -9.07
N ALA A 22 -1.46 -2.74 -9.04
CA ALA A 22 -0.94 -3.61 -10.08
C ALA A 22 -1.50 -3.24 -11.47
N SER A 23 -2.82 -3.00 -11.56
CA SER A 23 -3.46 -2.60 -12.82
C SER A 23 -2.87 -1.31 -13.39
N PHE A 24 -2.73 -0.27 -12.57
CA PHE A 24 -2.17 1.00 -13.01
C PHE A 24 -0.68 0.93 -13.34
N VAL A 25 0.12 0.23 -12.54
CA VAL A 25 1.56 0.03 -12.81
C VAL A 25 1.76 -0.71 -14.13
N LEU A 26 0.93 -1.71 -14.43
CA LEU A 26 0.99 -2.45 -15.70
C LEU A 26 0.55 -1.64 -16.93
N ILE A 27 -0.29 -0.61 -16.74
CA ILE A 27 -0.67 0.34 -17.80
C ILE A 27 0.47 1.33 -18.05
N ASN A 28 1.01 1.91 -16.99
CA ASN A 28 2.16 2.80 -17.06
C ASN A 28 2.94 2.79 -15.72
N PRO A 29 4.16 2.23 -15.69
CA PRO A 29 4.92 2.13 -14.45
C PRO A 29 5.31 3.50 -13.86
N ARG A 30 5.29 4.56 -14.69
CA ARG A 30 5.56 5.93 -14.24
C ARG A 30 4.45 6.52 -13.36
N PHE A 31 3.25 5.91 -13.29
CA PHE A 31 2.22 6.33 -12.34
C PHE A 31 2.64 6.18 -10.88
N PHE A 32 3.50 5.21 -10.58
CA PHE A 32 4.08 4.97 -9.25
C PHE A 32 5.60 5.16 -9.24
N PHE A 33 6.11 6.09 -10.05
CA PHE A 33 7.55 6.33 -10.22
C PHE A 33 8.27 6.58 -8.89
N ASP A 34 7.66 7.32 -7.97
CA ASP A 34 8.26 7.66 -6.68
C ASP A 34 8.29 6.48 -5.68
N SER A 35 7.58 5.39 -5.97
CA SER A 35 7.58 4.14 -5.22
C SER A 35 8.73 3.21 -5.60
N TYR A 36 9.48 3.48 -6.68
CA TYR A 36 10.68 2.69 -7.03
C TYR A 36 11.86 3.06 -6.11
N PRO A 37 12.90 2.21 -6.00
CA PRO A 37 14.14 2.58 -5.31
C PRO A 37 14.71 3.91 -5.80
N LYS A 38 15.21 4.74 -4.87
CA LYS A 38 15.69 6.11 -5.19
C LYS A 38 16.81 6.17 -6.22
N ALA A 39 17.62 5.12 -6.33
CA ALA A 39 18.67 5.07 -7.36
C ALA A 39 18.09 4.81 -8.76
N ILE A 40 17.03 4.01 -8.90
CA ILE A 40 16.28 3.88 -10.17
C ILE A 40 15.67 5.23 -10.56
N GLN A 41 15.04 5.93 -9.60
CA GLN A 41 14.46 7.26 -9.86
C GLN A 41 15.49 8.27 -10.39
N LYS A 42 16.74 8.19 -9.90
CA LYS A 42 17.85 9.06 -10.33
C LYS A 42 18.49 8.60 -11.65
N ALA A 43 18.45 7.31 -11.94
CA ALA A 43 18.99 6.74 -13.17
C ALA A 43 18.07 6.97 -14.39
N ALA A 44 16.78 7.20 -14.16
CA ALA A 44 15.83 7.48 -15.23
C ALA A 44 16.24 8.75 -16.01
N LEU A 45 16.22 8.63 -17.34
CA LEU A 45 16.58 9.72 -18.26
C LEU A 45 15.73 10.98 -18.02
N GLU A 46 14.44 10.78 -17.77
CA GLU A 46 13.50 11.84 -17.43
C GLU A 46 13.04 11.70 -15.99
N PRO A 47 13.31 12.71 -15.13
CA PRO A 47 12.79 12.71 -13.78
C PRO A 47 11.26 12.76 -13.78
N MET A 48 10.66 12.43 -12.63
CA MET A 48 9.21 12.52 -12.45
C MET A 48 8.73 13.95 -12.70
N THR A 49 7.86 14.12 -13.68
CA THR A 49 7.30 15.43 -14.03
C THR A 49 6.31 15.90 -12.96
N LYS A 50 6.02 17.21 -12.92
CA LYS A 50 4.99 17.77 -12.02
C LYS A 50 3.61 17.13 -12.25
N ARG A 51 3.29 16.79 -13.51
CA ARG A 51 2.03 16.14 -13.88
C ARG A 51 1.97 14.72 -13.34
N GLU A 52 3.03 13.95 -13.52
CA GLU A 52 3.13 12.58 -12.97
C GLU A 52 3.04 12.59 -11.45
N LYS A 53 3.73 13.51 -10.78
CA LYS A 53 3.64 13.66 -9.32
C LYS A 53 2.21 13.94 -8.87
N LYS A 54 1.50 14.82 -9.58
CA LYS A 54 0.08 15.11 -9.29
C LYS A 54 -0.80 13.88 -9.50
N ILE A 55 -0.60 13.15 -10.60
CA ILE A 55 -1.35 11.92 -10.89
C ILE A 55 -1.10 10.86 -9.81
N ASN A 56 0.16 10.59 -9.48
CA ASN A 56 0.55 9.67 -8.42
C ASN A 56 -0.15 10.01 -7.09
N THR A 57 -0.06 11.28 -6.66
CA THR A 57 -0.71 11.73 -5.42
C THR A 57 -2.23 11.52 -5.47
N ILE A 58 -2.88 11.85 -6.59
CA ILE A 58 -4.33 11.64 -6.75
C ILE A 58 -4.68 10.14 -6.68
N LEU A 59 -3.94 9.29 -7.40
CA LEU A 59 -4.16 7.84 -7.38
C LEU A 59 -3.98 7.27 -5.97
N THR A 60 -2.90 7.63 -5.28
CA THR A 60 -2.63 7.20 -3.91
C THR A 60 -3.75 7.63 -2.96
N ILE A 61 -4.20 8.88 -3.03
CA ILE A 61 -5.32 9.37 -2.20
C ILE A 61 -6.60 8.59 -2.49
N ILE A 62 -6.93 8.35 -3.77
CA ILE A 62 -8.14 7.61 -4.14
C ILE A 62 -8.07 6.15 -3.67
N ILE A 63 -6.95 5.47 -3.90
CA ILE A 63 -6.77 4.05 -3.57
C ILE A 63 -6.78 3.85 -2.05
N VAL A 64 -5.94 4.57 -1.32
CA VAL A 64 -5.85 4.47 0.14
C VAL A 64 -7.14 4.98 0.80
N GLY A 65 -7.72 6.07 0.28
CA GLY A 65 -9.00 6.59 0.73
C GLY A 65 -10.14 5.60 0.55
N THR A 66 -10.19 4.88 -0.57
CA THR A 66 -11.19 3.81 -0.80
C THR A 66 -11.02 2.67 0.21
N CYS A 67 -9.78 2.24 0.46
CA CYS A 67 -9.49 1.21 1.48
C CYS A 67 -9.94 1.66 2.87
N PHE A 68 -9.62 2.91 3.24
CA PHE A 68 -10.02 3.50 4.51
C PHE A 68 -11.54 3.59 4.65
N VAL A 69 -12.25 4.07 3.63
CA VAL A 69 -13.71 4.18 3.65
C VAL A 69 -14.37 2.81 3.77
N TYR A 70 -13.94 1.83 2.97
CA TYR A 70 -14.46 0.46 3.07
C TYR A 70 -14.29 -0.09 4.48
N SER A 71 -13.08 0.01 5.00
CA SER A 71 -12.71 -0.50 6.31
C SER A 71 -13.46 0.22 7.45
N ALA A 72 -13.64 1.54 7.37
CA ALA A 72 -14.42 2.31 8.33
C ALA A 72 -15.92 1.95 8.31
N ILE A 73 -16.52 1.77 7.12
CA ILE A 73 -17.91 1.33 6.97
C ILE A 73 -18.11 -0.06 7.57
N SER A 74 -17.19 -0.99 7.29
CA SER A 74 -17.26 -2.35 7.85
C SER A 74 -17.20 -2.32 9.39
N LEU A 75 -16.29 -1.53 9.96
CA LEU A 75 -16.21 -1.34 11.41
C LEU A 75 -17.48 -0.71 12.00
N LEU A 76 -18.09 0.27 11.33
CA LEU A 76 -19.38 0.85 11.78
C LEU A 76 -20.49 -0.20 11.80
N HIS A 77 -20.53 -1.11 10.83
CA HIS A 77 -21.53 -2.17 10.75
C HIS A 77 -21.24 -3.37 11.67
N SER A 78 -20.02 -3.52 12.19
CA SER A 78 -19.65 -4.61 13.10
C SER A 78 -20.37 -4.55 14.46
N GLY A 79 -20.89 -3.38 14.85
CA GLY A 79 -21.41 -3.13 16.20
C GLY A 79 -20.34 -3.13 17.30
N VAL A 80 -19.06 -3.29 16.95
CA VAL A 80 -17.94 -3.25 17.90
C VAL A 80 -17.70 -1.82 18.36
N VAL A 81 -17.66 -1.62 19.67
CA VAL A 81 -17.40 -0.32 20.29
C VAL A 81 -16.10 -0.29 21.09
N GLY A 82 -15.64 0.92 21.36
CA GLY A 82 -14.47 1.20 22.18
C GLY A 82 -13.19 1.38 21.35
N PHE A 83 -12.43 2.42 21.69
CA PHE A 83 -11.24 2.84 20.95
C PHE A 83 -10.25 1.69 20.72
N TRP A 84 -9.87 0.95 21.77
CA TRP A 84 -8.87 -0.11 21.64
C TRP A 84 -9.34 -1.30 20.80
N ASN A 85 -10.63 -1.64 20.84
CA ASN A 85 -11.17 -2.69 19.98
C ASN A 85 -11.08 -2.27 18.50
N LEU A 86 -11.54 -1.06 18.18
CA LEU A 86 -11.50 -0.52 16.83
C LEU A 86 -10.07 -0.32 16.33
N PHE A 87 -9.17 0.14 17.21
CA PHE A 87 -7.75 0.31 16.92
C PHE A 87 -7.12 -1.01 16.50
N TRP A 88 -7.31 -2.08 17.27
CA TRP A 88 -6.70 -3.37 16.95
C TRP A 88 -7.31 -4.02 15.70
N MET A 89 -8.61 -3.86 15.46
CA MET A 89 -9.22 -4.32 14.21
C MET A 89 -8.64 -3.58 13.01
N GLY A 90 -8.55 -2.25 13.08
CA GLY A 90 -7.86 -1.44 12.06
C GLY A 90 -6.41 -1.88 11.87
N TYR A 91 -5.68 -2.07 12.97
CA TYR A 91 -4.28 -2.48 12.92
C TYR A 91 -4.10 -3.80 12.15
N ILE A 92 -4.96 -4.79 12.42
CA ILE A 92 -4.96 -6.08 11.72
C ILE A 92 -5.29 -5.89 10.24
N GLN A 93 -6.33 -5.12 9.92
CA GLN A 93 -6.75 -4.87 8.54
C GLN A 93 -5.61 -4.27 7.70
N TRP A 94 -5.01 -3.17 8.19
CA TRP A 94 -3.91 -2.50 7.51
C TRP A 94 -2.62 -3.32 7.49
N SER A 95 -2.39 -4.18 8.49
CA SER A 95 -1.26 -5.12 8.50
C SER A 95 -1.39 -6.18 7.41
N ILE A 96 -2.60 -6.70 7.19
CA ILE A 96 -2.88 -7.64 6.09
C ILE A 96 -2.71 -6.94 4.73
N LEU A 97 -3.15 -5.69 4.58
CA LEU A 97 -2.90 -4.89 3.38
C LEU A 97 -1.39 -4.77 3.12
N ASN A 98 -0.62 -4.35 4.12
CA ASN A 98 0.84 -4.18 4.02
C ASN A 98 1.56 -5.50 3.71
N ALA A 99 1.13 -6.62 4.31
CA ALA A 99 1.68 -7.94 3.97
C ALA A 99 1.30 -8.36 2.54
N GLY A 100 0.08 -8.05 2.11
CA GLY A 100 -0.38 -8.25 0.74
C GLY A 100 0.46 -7.45 -0.26
N ASP A 101 0.76 -6.19 0.03
CA ASP A 101 1.64 -5.33 -0.78
C ASP A 101 3.01 -5.96 -0.99
N PHE A 102 3.68 -6.29 0.12
CA PHE A 102 4.97 -6.95 0.10
C PHE A 102 4.99 -8.27 -0.71
N LEU A 103 3.95 -9.10 -0.57
CA LEU A 103 3.90 -10.40 -1.24
C LEU A 103 3.45 -10.30 -2.71
N LEU A 104 2.41 -9.51 -2.99
CA LEU A 104 1.77 -9.46 -4.30
C LEU A 104 2.44 -8.45 -5.22
N LEU A 105 2.79 -7.27 -4.71
CA LEU A 105 3.49 -6.27 -5.52
C LEU A 105 4.98 -6.55 -5.50
N ASP A 106 5.68 -6.41 -4.38
CA ASP A 106 7.15 -6.50 -4.39
C ASP A 106 7.65 -7.87 -4.83
N CYS A 107 7.15 -8.95 -4.23
CA CYS A 107 7.63 -10.30 -4.54
C CYS A 107 7.08 -10.82 -5.88
N LEU A 108 5.77 -10.74 -6.10
CA LEU A 108 5.14 -11.39 -7.26
C LEU A 108 5.13 -10.51 -8.52
N LEU A 109 4.72 -9.25 -8.43
CA LEU A 109 4.64 -8.37 -9.59
C LEU A 109 6.03 -7.87 -10.00
N PHE A 110 6.77 -7.30 -9.04
CA PHE A 110 8.05 -6.62 -9.29
C PHE A 110 9.22 -7.55 -9.50
N GLN A 111 9.18 -8.72 -8.87
CA GLN A 111 10.25 -9.71 -9.00
C GLN A 111 9.82 -10.98 -9.76
N GLY A 112 8.55 -11.10 -10.15
CA GLY A 112 8.04 -12.24 -10.90
C GLY A 112 7.89 -11.99 -12.41
N LYS A 113 6.90 -12.66 -13.01
CA LYS A 113 6.71 -12.77 -14.47
C LYS A 113 6.48 -11.43 -15.19
N TYR A 114 5.97 -10.43 -14.48
CA TYR A 114 5.61 -9.14 -15.07
C TYR A 114 6.69 -8.06 -14.95
N LYS A 115 7.84 -8.39 -14.35
CA LYS A 115 8.96 -7.46 -14.09
C LYS A 115 9.34 -6.61 -15.31
N GLU A 116 9.45 -7.21 -16.49
CA GLU A 116 9.86 -6.49 -17.70
C GLU A 116 8.88 -5.38 -18.11
N LYS A 117 7.58 -5.52 -17.79
CA LYS A 117 6.55 -4.53 -18.13
C LYS A 117 6.56 -3.30 -17.22
N ILE A 118 7.24 -3.40 -16.09
CA ILE A 118 7.21 -2.39 -15.04
C ILE A 118 8.60 -1.77 -14.83
N VAL A 119 9.60 -2.16 -15.63
CA VAL A 119 10.85 -1.43 -15.71
C VAL A 119 10.56 -0.04 -16.27
N ILE A 120 11.15 0.97 -15.64
CA ILE A 120 11.03 2.35 -16.10
C ILE A 120 11.88 2.48 -17.38
N PRO A 121 11.31 2.98 -18.50
CA PRO A 121 12.07 3.13 -19.74
C PRO A 121 13.35 3.96 -19.53
N GLY A 122 14.47 3.45 -20.03
CA GLY A 122 15.80 4.05 -19.87
C GLY A 122 16.54 3.66 -18.58
N THR A 123 15.98 2.73 -17.78
CA THR A 123 16.63 2.17 -16.58
C THR A 123 16.83 0.65 -16.67
N GLU A 124 16.74 0.10 -17.87
CA GLU A 124 16.87 -1.33 -18.12
C GLU A 124 18.22 -1.85 -17.59
N GLY A 125 18.18 -3.00 -16.89
CA GLY A 125 19.39 -3.60 -16.31
C GLY A 125 19.91 -2.91 -15.03
N HIS A 126 19.21 -1.91 -14.49
CA HIS A 126 19.63 -1.29 -13.23
C HIS A 126 19.61 -2.32 -12.08
N LYS A 127 20.69 -2.38 -11.30
CA LYS A 127 20.90 -3.41 -10.25
C LYS A 127 19.83 -3.42 -9.17
N ASP A 128 19.20 -2.28 -8.89
CA ASP A 128 18.11 -2.21 -7.90
C ASP A 128 16.83 -2.90 -8.36
N TYR A 129 16.70 -3.29 -9.63
CA TYR A 129 15.65 -4.21 -10.04
C TYR A 129 15.91 -5.64 -9.60
N GLU A 130 17.14 -6.02 -9.22
CA GLU A 130 17.44 -7.36 -8.71
C GLU A 130 16.79 -7.59 -7.35
N PHE A 131 16.28 -8.82 -7.13
CA PHE A 131 15.53 -9.20 -5.93
C PHE A 131 16.21 -8.74 -4.63
N ASN A 132 17.49 -9.06 -4.45
CA ASN A 132 18.20 -8.73 -3.22
C ASN A 132 18.31 -7.22 -2.97
N ASN A 133 18.53 -6.42 -4.03
CA ASN A 133 18.66 -4.98 -3.90
C ASN A 133 17.29 -4.33 -3.72
N TRP A 134 16.27 -4.78 -4.47
CA TRP A 134 14.88 -4.34 -4.29
C TRP A 134 14.41 -4.54 -2.85
N MET A 135 14.62 -5.75 -2.31
CA MET A 135 14.23 -6.07 -0.93
C MET A 135 14.98 -5.21 0.09
N LYS A 136 16.30 -5.07 -0.06
CA LYS A 136 17.13 -4.33 0.91
C LYS A 136 16.96 -2.81 0.84
N HIS A 137 16.76 -2.25 -0.34
CA HIS A 137 16.75 -0.80 -0.55
C HIS A 137 15.33 -0.20 -0.50
N LEU A 138 14.30 -1.05 -0.55
CA LEU A 138 12.90 -0.62 -0.51
C LEU A 138 12.06 -1.52 0.41
N ALA A 139 11.73 -2.73 -0.06
CA ALA A 139 10.60 -3.49 0.48
C ALA A 139 10.73 -3.86 1.96
N ILE A 140 11.92 -4.25 2.45
CA ILE A 140 12.10 -4.62 3.86
C ILE A 140 11.95 -3.40 4.76
N TRP A 141 12.58 -2.27 4.41
CA TRP A 141 12.49 -1.05 5.22
C TRP A 141 11.07 -0.50 5.29
N GLU A 142 10.36 -0.56 4.18
CA GLU A 142 8.99 -0.10 4.10
C GLU A 142 8.05 -1.03 4.87
N HIS A 143 8.00 -2.31 4.51
CA HIS A 143 6.96 -3.23 4.98
C HIS A 143 7.22 -3.88 6.33
N PHE A 144 8.45 -3.85 6.84
CA PHE A 144 8.79 -4.43 8.15
C PHE A 144 9.21 -3.40 9.19
N LEU A 145 9.40 -2.13 8.81
CA LEU A 145 9.78 -1.07 9.74
C LEU A 145 8.86 0.15 9.65
N LEU A 146 8.86 0.86 8.51
CA LEU A 146 8.16 2.13 8.40
C LEU A 146 6.63 1.95 8.48
N VAL A 147 6.06 1.07 7.67
CA VAL A 147 4.61 0.92 7.59
C VAL A 147 4.04 0.33 8.89
N PRO A 148 4.55 -0.81 9.44
CA PRO A 148 3.95 -1.43 10.62
C PRO A 148 4.10 -0.66 11.92
N PHE A 149 5.19 0.11 12.08
CA PHE A 149 5.50 0.78 13.34
C PHE A 149 5.25 2.29 13.32
N LEU A 150 5.01 2.89 12.15
CA LEU A 150 4.65 4.31 12.04
C LEU A 150 3.27 4.51 11.39
N LEU A 151 3.08 4.06 10.15
CA LEU A 151 1.86 4.40 9.40
C LEU A 151 0.63 3.64 9.90
N ILE A 152 0.72 2.32 10.08
CA ILE A 152 -0.42 1.51 10.53
C ILE A 152 -0.96 1.95 11.90
N PRO A 153 -0.12 2.19 12.94
CA PRO A 153 -0.61 2.73 14.21
C PRO A 153 -1.37 4.05 14.04
N ILE A 154 -0.84 4.97 13.22
CA ILE A 154 -1.47 6.28 12.99
C ILE A 154 -2.83 6.11 12.30
N ILE A 155 -2.88 5.35 11.21
CA ILE A 155 -4.11 5.14 10.44
C ILE A 155 -5.16 4.42 11.30
N SER A 156 -4.74 3.42 12.08
CA SER A 156 -5.63 2.66 12.97
C SER A 156 -6.19 3.53 14.10
N ALA A 157 -5.39 4.45 14.64
CA ALA A 157 -5.84 5.42 15.63
C ALA A 157 -6.85 6.41 15.02
N ILE A 158 -6.55 6.96 13.84
CA ILE A 158 -7.46 7.87 13.12
C ILE A 158 -8.79 7.16 12.84
N GLN A 159 -8.73 5.92 12.36
CA GLN A 159 -9.91 5.11 12.05
C GLN A 159 -10.74 4.81 13.30
N ALA A 160 -10.09 4.42 14.41
CA ALA A 160 -10.77 4.16 15.67
C ALA A 160 -11.46 5.41 16.23
N LEU A 161 -10.83 6.59 16.12
CA LEU A 161 -11.43 7.86 16.51
C LEU A 161 -12.61 8.23 15.60
N PHE A 162 -12.44 8.09 14.29
CA PHE A 162 -13.48 8.41 13.30
C PHE A 162 -14.71 7.52 13.48
N VAL A 163 -14.51 6.20 13.54
CA VAL A 163 -15.60 5.23 13.74
C VAL A 163 -16.21 5.40 15.14
N GLY A 164 -15.39 5.59 16.18
CA GLY A 164 -15.88 5.80 17.54
C GLY A 164 -16.66 7.10 17.74
N PHE A 165 -16.43 8.11 16.89
CA PHE A 165 -17.21 9.34 16.84
C PHE A 165 -18.53 9.16 16.11
N LEU A 166 -18.53 8.44 14.98
CA LEU A 166 -19.72 8.22 14.14
C LEU A 166 -20.67 7.13 14.64
N GLY A 167 -20.14 6.11 15.33
CA GLY A 167 -20.90 4.99 15.87
C GLY A 167 -21.49 5.24 17.27
N ARG A 168 -21.57 6.51 17.69
CA ARG A 168 -22.21 6.97 18.92
C ARG A 168 -23.47 7.77 18.61
#